data_AF-U6ZYV0-F1
#
_entry.id   AF-U6ZYV0-F1
#
_cell.length_a   1.000
_cell.length_b   1.000
_cell.length_c   1.000
_cell.angle_alpha   90.00
_cell.angle_beta   90.00
_cell.angle_gamma   90.00
#
_symmetry.space_group_name_H-M   'P 1'
#
loop_
_entity.id
_entity.type
_entity.pdbx_description
1 polymer ?
#
loop_
_entity_poly.entity_id
_entity_poly.type
_entity_poly.pdbx_seq_one_letter_code
_entity_poly.pdbx_strand_id
1 'polypeptide(L)'
;MAWGLLLLAAAFEVAFAMGMKYAEGFTRPWPSLLTLVAALGGVYFLTLALRELPVSVAYPIWTAIGSLGTVLLGFALLGESLTPLKLVSVGLILAGVVGLKQGA
;
A
#
# COMPACT_ATOMS: atom_id res chain seq x y z
N MET A 1 11.02 4.07 15.75
CA MET A 1 10.83 4.95 14.57
C MET A 1 10.22 4.19 13.39
N ALA A 2 10.24 2.86 13.43
CA ALA A 2 9.72 1.99 12.37
C ALA A 2 8.25 2.17 11.98
N TRP A 3 7.35 2.53 12.89
CA TRP A 3 5.94 2.75 12.54
C TRP A 3 5.74 3.93 11.57
N GLY A 4 6.51 5.00 11.72
CA GLY A 4 6.49 6.13 10.77
C GLY A 4 7.06 5.73 9.40
N LEU A 5 8.14 4.94 9.40
CA LEU A 5 8.72 4.38 8.18
C LEU A 5 7.74 3.42 7.47
N LEU A 6 6.95 2.66 8.24
CA LEU A 6 5.95 1.75 7.71
C LEU A 6 4.79 2.51 7.03
N LEU A 7 4.33 3.61 7.64
CA LEU A 7 3.34 4.49 7.05
C LEU A 7 3.87 5.13 5.76
N LEU A 8 5.13 5.56 5.76
CA LEU A 8 5.77 6.12 4.57
C LEU A 8 5.90 5.06 3.47
N ALA A 9 6.33 3.84 3.82
CA ALA A 9 6.39 2.72 2.89
C ALA A 9 5.02 2.40 2.28
N ALA A 10 3.94 2.50 3.06
CA ALA A 10 2.59 2.28 2.57
C ALA A 10 2.12 3.42 1.65
N ALA A 11 2.49 4.67 1.92
CA ALA A 11 2.21 5.79 1.01
C ALA A 11 2.90 5.61 -0.35
N PHE A 12 4.15 5.12 -0.34
CA PHE A 12 4.85 4.75 -1.56
C PHE A 12 4.18 3.59 -2.31
N GLU A 13 3.65 2.61 -1.58
CA GLU A 13 2.91 1.50 -2.19
C GLU A 13 1.64 2.00 -2.91
N VAL A 14 0.91 2.93 -2.32
CA VAL A 14 -0.26 3.54 -2.98
C VAL A 14 0.18 4.31 -4.23
N ALA A 15 1.26 5.08 -4.15
CA ALA A 15 1.79 5.81 -5.32
C ALA A 15 2.26 4.84 -6.42
N PHE A 16 2.85 3.71 -6.05
CA PHE A 16 3.24 2.64 -6.96
C PHE A 16 2.02 2.02 -7.64
N ALA A 17 0.99 1.63 -6.89
CA ALA A 17 -0.23 1.04 -7.43
C ALA A 17 -0.96 1.99 -8.40
N MET A 18 -1.09 3.26 -8.03
CA MET A 18 -1.67 4.28 -8.91
C MET A 18 -0.79 4.53 -10.13
N GLY A 19 0.52 4.64 -9.94
CA GLY A 19 1.50 4.85 -11.01
C GLY A 19 1.43 3.75 -12.07
N MET A 20 1.35 2.48 -11.66
CA MET A 20 1.18 1.35 -12.58
C MET A 20 -0.06 1.50 -13.46
N LYS A 21 -1.17 1.98 -12.89
CA LYS A 21 -2.39 2.21 -13.66
C LYS A 21 -2.20 3.31 -14.71
N TYR A 22 -1.54 4.42 -14.35
CA TYR A 22 -1.27 5.54 -15.25
C TYR A 22 -0.12 5.27 -16.25
N ALA A 23 0.73 4.30 -15.99
CA ALA A 23 1.84 3.93 -16.87
C ALA A 23 1.39 3.27 -18.19
N GLU A 24 0.12 2.82 -18.29
CA GLU A 24 -0.44 2.19 -19.48
C GLU A 24 0.47 1.09 -20.04
N GLY A 25 0.88 0.14 -19.19
CA GLY A 25 1.82 -0.92 -19.58
C GLY A 25 3.24 -0.43 -19.82
N PHE A 26 3.66 0.61 -19.09
CA PHE A 26 4.96 1.28 -19.19
C PHE A 26 5.21 2.06 -20.48
N THR A 27 4.17 2.32 -21.28
CA THR A 27 4.27 3.11 -22.51
C THR A 27 4.46 4.60 -22.24
N ARG A 28 3.97 5.11 -21.10
CA ARG A 28 4.13 6.51 -20.70
C ARG A 28 5.38 6.69 -19.83
N PRO A 29 6.40 7.47 -20.26
CA PRO A 29 7.68 7.52 -19.56
C PRO A 29 7.60 8.15 -18.17
N TRP A 30 6.76 9.17 -17.99
CA TRP A 30 6.68 9.89 -16.71
C TRP A 30 6.00 9.09 -15.60
N PRO A 31 4.80 8.49 -15.80
CA PRO A 31 4.20 7.62 -14.80
C PRO A 31 5.01 6.34 -14.57
N SER A 32 5.68 5.79 -15.59
CA SER A 32 6.61 4.67 -15.44
C SER A 32 7.75 4.98 -14.49
N LEU A 33 8.40 6.14 -14.66
CA LEU A 33 9.47 6.57 -13.78
C LEU A 33 8.99 6.75 -12.34
N LEU A 34 7.84 7.40 -12.14
CA LEU A 34 7.23 7.56 -10.82
C LEU A 34 6.91 6.21 -10.18
N THR A 35 6.41 5.24 -10.95
CA THR A 35 6.12 3.89 -10.48
C THR A 35 7.39 3.19 -9.99
N LEU A 36 8.48 3.26 -10.75
CA LEU A 36 9.76 2.66 -10.38
C LEU A 36 10.37 3.31 -9.13
N VAL A 37 10.37 4.64 -9.07
CA VAL A 37 10.84 5.38 -7.89
C VAL A 37 9.98 5.03 -6.67
N ALA A 38 8.67 4.90 -6.86
CA ALA A 38 7.76 4.57 -5.77
C ALA A 38 7.96 3.13 -5.27
N ALA A 39 8.16 2.17 -6.17
CA ALA A 39 8.50 0.79 -5.81
C ALA A 39 9.80 0.72 -5.00
N LEU A 40 10.86 1.39 -5.48
CA LEU A 40 12.16 1.42 -4.79
C LEU A 40 12.05 2.10 -3.42
N GLY A 41 11.33 3.23 -3.34
CA GLY A 41 11.07 3.93 -2.09
C GLY A 41 10.28 3.07 -1.09
N GLY A 42 9.19 2.46 -1.54
CA GLY A 42 8.34 1.59 -0.72
C GLY A 42 9.12 0.42 -0.12
N VAL A 43 9.87 -0.30 -0.97
CA VAL A 43 10.71 -1.42 -0.53
C VAL A 43 11.81 -0.96 0.42
N TYR A 44 12.45 0.18 0.16
CA TYR A 44 13.51 0.73 1.02
C TYR A 44 12.97 1.06 2.43
N PHE A 45 11.86 1.81 2.50
CA PHE A 45 11.28 2.20 3.79
C PHE A 45 10.70 1.00 4.55
N LEU A 46 10.10 0.04 3.84
CA LEU A 46 9.64 -1.21 4.44
C LEU A 46 10.81 -1.99 5.02
N THR A 47 11.90 -2.13 4.27
CA THR A 47 13.12 -2.82 4.74
C THR A 47 13.67 -2.15 6.01
N LEU A 48 13.62 -0.81 6.08
CA LEU A 48 14.07 -0.08 7.26
C LEU A 48 13.14 -0.29 8.46
N ALA A 49 11.81 -0.32 8.25
CA ALA A 49 10.83 -0.64 9.29
C ALA A 49 10.99 -2.08 9.82
N LEU A 50 11.32 -3.03 8.94
CA LEU A 50 11.55 -4.44 9.27
C LEU A 50 12.79 -4.68 10.13
N ARG A 51 13.67 -3.69 10.32
CA ARG A 51 14.80 -3.80 11.25
C ARG A 51 14.36 -3.73 12.72
N GLU A 52 13.24 -3.05 12.99
CA GLU A 52 12.68 -2.94 14.35
C GLU A 52 11.41 -3.80 14.52
N LEU A 53 10.67 -4.07 13.44
CA LEU A 53 9.38 -4.77 13.49
C LEU A 53 9.46 -6.19 12.92
N PRO A 54 8.77 -7.17 13.54
CA PRO A 54 8.61 -8.49 12.95
C PRO A 54 7.94 -8.44 11.58
N VAL A 55 8.44 -9.22 10.63
CA VAL A 55 7.87 -9.33 9.28
C VAL A 55 6.39 -9.73 9.33
N SER A 56 6.02 -10.62 10.25
CA SER A 56 4.63 -11.08 10.48
C SER A 56 3.66 -9.96 10.89
N VAL A 57 4.17 -8.84 11.40
CA VAL A 57 3.36 -7.68 11.80
C VAL A 57 3.45 -6.58 10.75
N ALA A 58 4.66 -6.22 10.34
CA ALA A 58 4.88 -5.07 9.47
C ALA A 58 4.36 -5.31 8.06
N TYR A 59 4.58 -6.50 7.48
CA TYR A 59 4.19 -6.78 6.10
C TYR A 59 2.67 -6.77 5.90
N PRO A 60 1.85 -7.43 6.75
CA PRO A 60 0.39 -7.33 6.65
C PRO A 60 -0.15 -5.91 6.87
N ILE A 61 0.44 -5.15 7.80
CA ILE A 61 0.03 -3.75 8.04
C ILE A 61 0.35 -2.88 6.81
N TRP A 62 1.54 -3.05 6.23
CA TRP A 62 1.94 -2.35 5.02
C TRP A 62 0.98 -2.65 3.85
N THR A 63 0.69 -3.93 3.58
CA THR A 63 -0.23 -4.31 2.49
C THR A 63 -1.65 -3.84 2.74
N ALA A 64 -2.12 -3.84 3.99
CA ALA A 64 -3.46 -3.37 4.32
C ALA A 64 -3.63 -1.87 4.09
N ILE A 65 -2.67 -1.06 4.55
CA ILE A 65 -2.70 0.40 4.36
C ILE A 65 -2.53 0.73 2.87
N GLY A 66 -1.64 0.03 2.16
CA GLY A 66 -1.47 0.19 0.71
C GLY A 66 -2.76 -0.15 -0.06
N SER A 67 -3.41 -1.26 0.28
CA SER A 67 -4.68 -1.68 -0.34
C SER A 67 -5.80 -0.68 -0.09
N LEU A 68 -5.93 -0.19 1.15
CA LEU A 68 -6.89 0.85 1.52
C LEU A 68 -6.71 2.14 0.72
N GLY A 69 -5.49 2.66 0.70
CA GLY A 69 -5.18 3.88 -0.04
C GLY A 69 -5.42 3.72 -1.54
N THR A 70 -5.09 2.55 -2.10
CA THR A 70 -5.33 2.24 -3.51
C THR A 70 -6.81 2.17 -3.84
N VAL A 71 -7.64 1.55 -3.00
CA VAL A 71 -9.09 1.51 -3.19
C VAL A 71 -9.70 2.91 -3.11
N LEU A 72 -9.28 3.72 -2.13
CA LEU A 72 -9.78 5.08 -1.95
C LEU A 72 -9.37 6.01 -3.12
N LEU A 73 -8.10 5.96 -3.54
CA LEU A 73 -7.64 6.75 -4.68
C LEU A 73 -8.17 6.21 -6.01
N GLY A 74 -8.39 4.90 -6.16
CA GLY A 74 -9.03 4.33 -7.33
C GLY A 74 -10.47 4.84 -7.48
N PHE A 75 -11.21 4.94 -6.37
CA PHE A 75 -12.52 5.59 -6.38
C PHE A 75 -12.42 7.08 -6.73
N ALA A 76 -11.54 7.83 -6.05
CA ALA A 76 -11.48 9.28 -6.18
C ALA A 76 -10.90 9.77 -7.52
N LEU A 77 -9.89 9.08 -8.07
CA LEU A 77 -9.14 9.52 -9.24
C LEU A 77 -9.48 8.73 -10.51
N LEU A 78 -9.83 7.45 -10.40
CA LEU A 78 -10.15 6.59 -11.55
C LEU A 78 -11.66 6.41 -11.74
N GLY A 79 -12.49 6.94 -10.84
CA GLY A 79 -13.95 6.81 -10.89
C GLY A 79 -14.43 5.37 -10.69
N GLU A 80 -13.61 4.51 -10.08
CA GLU A 80 -14.01 3.13 -9.79
C GLU A 80 -15.18 3.09 -8.80
N SER A 81 -16.15 2.20 -8.99
CA SER A 81 -17.25 2.04 -8.03
C SER A 81 -16.77 1.49 -6.68
N LEU A 82 -17.09 2.22 -5.60
CA LEU A 82 -17.04 1.73 -4.22
C LEU A 82 -18.28 0.87 -3.94
N THR A 83 -18.19 -0.42 -4.23
CA THR A 83 -19.27 -1.35 -3.89
C THR A 83 -19.25 -1.68 -2.39
N PRO A 84 -20.41 -1.96 -1.78
CA PRO A 84 -20.48 -2.41 -0.39
C PRO A 84 -19.59 -3.64 -0.12
N LEU A 85 -19.47 -4.54 -1.10
CA LEU A 85 -18.61 -5.72 -1.01
C LEU A 85 -17.12 -5.34 -0.89
N LYS A 86 -16.62 -4.40 -1.71
CA LYS A 86 -15.24 -3.90 -1.61
C LYS A 86 -14.95 -3.34 -0.21
N LEU A 87 -15.90 -2.56 0.34
CA LEU A 87 -15.76 -1.97 1.67
C LEU A 87 -15.72 -3.04 2.78
N VAL A 88 -16.59 -4.05 2.70
CA VAL A 88 -16.59 -5.18 3.66
C VAL A 88 -15.29 -5.96 3.56
N SER A 89 -14.81 -6.28 2.36
CA SER A 89 -13.54 -6.99 2.16
C SER A 89 -12.36 -6.22 2.73
N VAL A 90 -12.30 -4.91 2.51
CA VAL A 90 -11.29 -4.03 3.10
C VAL A 90 -11.37 -4.03 4.64
N GLY A 91 -12.59 -4.00 5.20
CA GLY A 91 -12.80 -4.13 6.64
C GLY A 91 -12.31 -5.47 7.22
N LEU A 92 -12.51 -6.58 6.49
CA LEU A 92 -12.01 -7.90 6.90
C LEU A 92 -10.48 -7.98 6.86
N ILE A 93 -9.83 -7.37 5.86
CA ILE A 93 -8.37 -7.26 5.79
C ILE A 93 -7.86 -6.51 7.02
N LEU A 94 -8.45 -5.36 7.34
CA LEU A 94 -8.10 -4.59 8.53
C LEU A 94 -8.28 -5.39 9.84
N ALA A 95 -9.39 -6.12 9.97
CA ALA A 95 -9.65 -6.96 11.14
C ALA A 95 -8.58 -8.05 11.30
N GLY A 96 -8.21 -8.73 10.21
CA GLY A 96 -7.16 -9.74 10.21
C GLY A 96 -5.80 -9.16 10.61
N VAL A 97 -5.47 -7.97 10.11
CA VAL A 97 -4.22 -7.27 10.42
C VAL A 97 -4.14 -6.86 11.89
N VAL A 98 -5.25 -6.37 12.46
CA VAL A 98 -5.34 -6.06 13.89
C VAL A 98 -5.17 -7.31 14.74
N GLY A 99 -5.76 -8.44 14.32
CA GLY A 99 -5.56 -9.74 14.97
C GLY A 99 -4.10 -10.20 14.96
N LEU A 100 -3.43 -10.09 13.81
CA LEU A 100 -2.00 -10.42 13.68
C LEU A 100 -1.12 -9.55 14.56
N LYS A 101 -1.44 -8.25 14.68
CA LYS A 101 -0.70 -7.32 15.56
C LYS A 101 -0.86 -7.66 17.05
N GLN A 102 -2.01 -8.18 17.47
CA GLN A 102 -2.25 -8.56 18.88
C GLN A 102 -1.67 -9.93 19.23
N GLY A 103 -1.47 -10.80 18.24
CA GLY A 103 -0.87 -12.13 18.41
C GLY A 103 0.66 -12.16 18.32
N ALA A 104 1.31 -11.01 18.14
CA ALA A 104 2.77 -10.86 18.02
C ALA A 104 3.34 -10.11 19.23
#